data_AF-A0A8T5UQQ1-F1
#
_entry.id   AF-A0A8T5UQQ1-F1
#
_cell.length_a   1.000
_cell.length_b   1.000
_cell.length_c   1.000
_cell.angle_alpha   90.00
_cell.angle_beta   90.00
_cell.angle_gamma   90.00
#
_symmetry.space_group_name_H-M   'P 1'
#
loop_
_entity.id
_entity.type
_entity.pdbx_description
1 polymer ?
#
loop_
_entity_poly.entity_id
_entity_poly.type
_entity_poly.pdbx_seq_one_letter_code
_entity_poly.pdbx_strand_id
1 'polypeptide(L)'
;MSKVIKWQYSEFYNLRREKLVNLLFSEIIFLKSHFKKQINTEKRGCIEIALDKLEYLLNSLKKIDSELTESNFDKVVLIIYQIFQDIIKQLES
;
A
#
# COMPACT_ATOMS: atom_id res chain seq x y z
N MET A 1 -2.32 -14.73 28.88
CA MET A 1 -1.15 -14.67 27.96
C MET A 1 -0.07 -13.84 28.64
N SER A 2 1.16 -14.36 28.79
CA SER A 2 2.26 -13.65 29.47
C SER A 2 2.53 -12.27 28.83
N LYS A 3 2.87 -11.25 29.64
CA LYS A 3 3.24 -9.91 29.15
C LYS A 3 4.35 -9.95 28.10
N VAL A 4 5.27 -10.91 28.22
CA VAL A 4 6.39 -11.14 27.29
C VAL A 4 5.89 -11.68 25.94
N ILE A 5 4.96 -12.62 25.95
CA ILE A 5 4.37 -13.19 24.72
C ILE A 5 3.58 -12.11 23.97
N LYS A 6 2.84 -11.25 24.69
CA LYS A 6 2.10 -10.14 24.09
C LYS A 6 3.04 -9.14 23.40
N TRP A 7 4.20 -8.85 24.02
CA TRP A 7 5.23 -7.98 23.48
C TRP A 7 5.91 -8.54 22.23
N GLN A 8 6.34 -9.80 22.28
CA GLN A 8 6.95 -10.48 21.14
C GLN A 8 5.98 -10.58 19.96
N TYR A 9 4.71 -10.83 20.24
CA TYR A 9 3.66 -10.88 19.22
C TYR A 9 3.44 -9.50 18.58
N SER A 10 3.38 -8.42 19.37
CA SER A 10 3.26 -7.07 18.84
C SER A 10 4.47 -6.63 18.00
N GLU A 11 5.69 -6.99 18.41
CA GLU A 11 6.89 -6.64 17.63
C GLU A 11 6.95 -7.40 16.29
N PHE A 12 6.69 -8.71 16.31
CA PHE A 12 6.65 -9.52 15.09
C PHE A 12 5.60 -8.98 14.10
N TYR A 13 4.46 -8.57 14.65
CA TYR A 13 3.35 -8.04 13.89
C TYR A 13 3.65 -6.68 13.27
N ASN A 14 4.24 -5.74 14.01
CA ASN A 14 4.68 -4.46 13.48
C ASN A 14 5.71 -4.63 12.35
N LEU A 15 6.66 -5.56 12.51
CA LEU A 15 7.62 -5.94 11.47
C LEU A 15 6.94 -6.44 10.18
N ARG A 16 5.86 -7.19 10.31
CA ARG A 16 5.08 -7.67 9.15
C ARG A 16 4.34 -6.54 8.46
N ARG A 17 3.71 -5.64 9.21
CA ARG A 17 3.02 -4.45 8.68
C ARG A 17 3.97 -3.58 7.87
N GLU A 18 5.13 -3.28 8.45
CA GLU A 18 6.13 -2.43 7.81
C GLU A 18 6.60 -3.04 6.47
N LYS A 19 6.90 -4.35 6.46
CA LYS A 19 7.27 -5.07 5.23
C LYS A 19 6.20 -5.00 4.15
N LEU A 20 4.93 -5.21 4.52
CA LEU A 20 3.81 -5.15 3.58
C LEU A 20 3.64 -3.74 2.99
N VAL A 21 3.69 -2.71 3.84
CA VAL A 21 3.58 -1.33 3.37
C VAL A 21 4.75 -0.98 2.45
N ASN A 22 5.98 -1.39 2.79
CA ASN A 22 7.15 -1.19 1.94
C ASN A 22 7.02 -1.86 0.57
N LEU A 23 6.46 -3.07 0.51
CA LEU A 23 6.20 -3.76 -0.75
C LEU A 23 5.20 -2.98 -1.63
N LEU A 24 4.12 -2.48 -1.03
CA LEU A 24 3.15 -1.63 -1.74
C LEU A 24 3.78 -0.33 -2.26
N PHE A 25 4.68 0.30 -1.49
CA PHE A 25 5.44 1.45 -1.97
C PHE A 25 6.32 1.12 -3.17
N SER A 26 7.02 -0.02 -3.14
CA SER A 26 7.83 -0.48 -4.27
C SER A 26 6.97 -0.65 -5.52
N GLU A 27 5.74 -1.15 -5.38
CA GLU A 27 4.80 -1.29 -6.48
C GLU A 27 4.36 0.07 -7.07
N ILE A 28 4.09 1.08 -6.22
CA ILE A 28 3.82 2.45 -6.69
C ILE A 28 4.99 2.99 -7.51
N ILE A 29 6.21 2.86 -6.99
CA ILE A 29 7.41 3.36 -7.65
C ILE A 29 7.60 2.65 -8.99
N PHE A 30 7.45 1.32 -9.02
CA PHE A 30 7.53 0.52 -10.23
C PHE A 30 6.52 1.02 -11.27
N LEU A 31 5.25 1.12 -10.89
CA LEU A 31 4.20 1.61 -11.77
C LEU A 31 4.52 3.01 -12.28
N LYS A 32 4.78 3.99 -11.41
CA LYS A 32 5.15 5.37 -11.82
C LYS A 32 6.32 5.40 -12.81
N SER A 33 7.33 4.55 -12.60
CA SER A 33 8.49 4.45 -13.51
C SER A 33 8.14 3.85 -14.87
N HIS A 34 7.23 2.87 -14.89
CA HIS A 34 6.74 2.20 -16.09
C HIS A 34 5.81 3.12 -16.91
N PHE A 35 4.94 3.86 -16.22
CA PHE A 35 4.02 4.85 -16.79
C PHE A 35 4.71 6.00 -17.52
N LYS A 36 5.93 6.38 -17.09
CA LYS A 36 6.72 7.41 -17.78
C LYS A 36 7.01 7.06 -19.25
N LYS A 37 6.94 5.78 -19.64
CA LYS A 37 7.38 5.29 -20.95
C LYS A 37 6.26 4.90 -21.92
N GLN A 38 5.00 4.72 -21.50
CA GLN A 38 4.05 3.92 -22.29
C GLN A 38 2.65 4.51 -22.63
N ILE A 39 2.20 5.68 -22.15
CA ILE A 39 0.74 6.01 -22.25
C ILE A 39 0.41 7.41 -22.77
N ASN A 40 -0.63 7.46 -23.62
CA ASN A 40 -1.39 8.63 -24.08
C ASN A 40 -1.76 9.60 -22.94
N THR A 41 -1.71 10.90 -23.22
CA THR A 41 -1.61 12.00 -22.26
C THR A 41 -2.73 12.13 -21.22
N GLU A 42 -3.97 11.70 -21.49
CA GLU A 42 -5.08 11.86 -20.54
C GLU A 42 -5.21 10.72 -19.51
N LYS A 43 -5.18 9.44 -19.96
CA LYS A 43 -5.23 8.28 -19.04
C LYS A 43 -4.06 8.28 -18.05
N ARG A 44 -2.91 8.79 -18.50
CA ARG A 44 -1.72 8.96 -17.66
C ARG A 44 -2.01 9.84 -16.44
N GLY A 45 -2.65 10.99 -16.62
CA GLY A 45 -2.92 11.93 -15.54
C GLY A 45 -3.83 11.32 -14.46
N CYS A 46 -4.88 10.60 -14.86
CA CYS A 46 -5.76 9.91 -13.91
C CYS A 46 -5.03 8.85 -13.08
N ILE A 47 -4.13 8.09 -13.70
CA ILE A 47 -3.40 7.03 -13.01
C ILE A 47 -2.29 7.60 -12.12
N GLU A 48 -1.60 8.65 -12.56
CA GLU A 48 -0.63 9.38 -11.71
C GLU A 48 -1.31 9.91 -10.44
N ILE A 49 -2.49 10.53 -10.58
CA ILE A 49 -3.28 11.01 -9.43
C ILE A 49 -3.71 9.86 -8.51
N ALA A 50 -4.11 8.72 -9.07
CA ALA A 50 -4.49 7.55 -8.27
C ALA A 50 -3.29 6.99 -7.49
N LEU A 51 -2.12 6.88 -8.13
CA LEU A 51 -0.88 6.43 -7.51
C LEU A 51 -0.40 7.40 -6.43
N ASP A 52 -0.51 8.71 -6.64
CA ASP A 52 -0.17 9.72 -5.62
C ASP A 52 -1.07 9.63 -4.39
N LYS A 53 -2.38 9.43 -4.59
CA LYS A 53 -3.34 9.23 -3.49
C LYS A 53 -3.06 7.94 -2.72
N LEU A 54 -2.71 6.86 -3.41
CA LEU A 54 -2.29 5.60 -2.77
C LEU A 54 -1.01 5.77 -1.95
N GLU A 55 -0.04 6.51 -2.49
CA GLU A 55 1.21 6.82 -1.79
C GLU A 55 0.94 7.62 -0.51
N TYR A 56 0.05 8.61 -0.58
CA TYR A 56 -0.38 9.39 0.58
C TYR A 56 -1.08 8.53 1.64
N LEU A 57 -1.95 7.59 1.23
CA LEU A 57 -2.63 6.66 2.12
C LEU A 57 -1.66 5.72 2.82
N LEU A 58 -0.68 5.15 2.09
CA LEU A 58 0.36 4.29 2.66
C LEU A 58 1.28 5.05 3.63
N ASN A 59 1.61 6.31 3.31
CA ASN A 59 2.37 7.18 4.21
C ASN A 59 1.59 7.49 5.49
N SER A 60 0.27 7.69 5.38
CA SER A 60 -0.61 7.87 6.53
C SER A 60 -0.69 6.61 7.38
N LEU A 61 -0.79 5.42 6.76
CA LEU A 61 -0.76 4.13 7.44
C LEU A 61 0.54 3.91 8.24
N LYS A 62 1.70 4.26 7.69
CA LYS A 62 2.99 4.19 8.41
C LYS A 62 3.01 5.06 9.68
N LYS A 63 2.27 6.19 9.67
CA LYS A 63 2.23 7.14 10.78
C LYS A 63 1.20 6.79 11.85
N ILE A 64 0.12 6.09 11.48
CA ILE A 64 -1.01 5.74 12.37
C ILE A 64 -0.79 4.37 13.06
N ASP A 65 0.37 3.72 12.86
CA ASP A 65 0.62 2.31 13.19
C ASP A 65 0.33 1.94 14.67
N SER A 66 0.33 2.91 15.59
CA SER A 66 0.02 2.70 17.00
C SER A 66 -1.47 2.56 17.38
N GLU A 67 -2.42 2.96 16.50
CA GLU A 67 -3.86 3.02 16.87
C GLU A 67 -4.76 2.03 16.13
N LEU A 68 -4.29 1.45 15.02
CA LEU A 68 -5.07 0.51 14.20
C LEU A 68 -4.99 -0.93 14.73
N THR A 69 -6.15 -1.56 14.92
CA THR A 69 -6.23 -3.01 15.19
C THR A 69 -5.74 -3.82 14.00
N GLU A 70 -5.36 -5.08 14.24
CA GLU A 70 -4.85 -5.95 13.17
C GLU A 70 -5.82 -6.14 12.01
N SER A 71 -7.06 -6.51 12.35
CA SER A 71 -8.12 -6.69 11.35
C SER A 71 -8.38 -5.43 10.52
N ASN A 72 -8.28 -4.24 11.11
CA ASN A 72 -8.50 -3.00 10.38
C ASN A 72 -7.34 -2.68 9.46
N PHE A 73 -6.09 -2.93 9.88
CA PHE A 73 -4.93 -2.79 9.02
C PHE A 73 -5.02 -3.70 7.80
N ASP A 74 -5.32 -4.99 8.00
CA ASP A 74 -5.45 -5.96 6.90
C ASP A 74 -6.53 -5.56 5.90
N LYS A 75 -7.66 -5.02 6.37
CA LYS A 75 -8.73 -4.50 5.49
C LYS A 75 -8.24 -3.34 4.63
N VAL A 76 -7.50 -2.39 5.21
CA VAL A 76 -6.98 -1.24 4.45
C VAL A 76 -5.95 -1.71 3.42
N VAL A 77 -5.05 -2.61 3.79
CA VAL A 77 -4.09 -3.23 2.85
C VAL A 77 -4.80 -3.93 1.70
N LEU A 78 -5.87 -4.68 1.99
CA LEU A 78 -6.66 -5.37 0.97
C LEU A 78 -7.33 -4.40 -0.01
N ILE A 79 -7.90 -3.30 0.50
CA ILE A 79 -8.50 -2.25 -0.34
C ILE A 79 -7.42 -1.64 -1.26
N ILE A 80 -6.25 -1.32 -0.72
CA ILE A 80 -5.13 -0.78 -1.50
C ILE A 80 -4.72 -1.77 -2.60
N TYR A 81 -4.58 -3.05 -2.26
CA TYR A 81 -4.25 -4.10 -3.23
C TYR A 81 -5.30 -4.24 -4.34
N GLN A 82 -6.59 -4.15 -4.02
CA GLN A 82 -7.66 -4.17 -5.03
C GLN A 82 -7.55 -3.00 -6.00
N ILE A 83 -7.26 -1.78 -5.49
CA ILE A 83 -7.05 -0.61 -6.35
C ILE A 83 -5.86 -0.83 -7.28
N PHE A 84 -4.76 -1.41 -6.81
CA PHE A 84 -3.63 -1.77 -7.68
C PHE A 84 -4.03 -2.75 -8.79
N GLN A 85 -4.78 -3.80 -8.44
CA GLN A 85 -5.27 -4.77 -9.43
C GLN A 85 -6.14 -4.10 -10.50
N ASP A 86 -7.00 -3.18 -10.12
CA ASP A 86 -7.84 -2.45 -11.07
C ASP A 86 -7.02 -1.50 -11.96
N ILE A 87 -6.00 -0.84 -11.42
CA ILE A 87 -5.05 -0.04 -12.21
C ILE A 87 -4.35 -0.92 -13.24
N ILE A 88 -3.80 -2.07 -12.82
CA ILE A 88 -3.10 -3.00 -13.71
C ILE A 88 -4.03 -3.52 -14.81
N LYS A 89 -5.27 -3.91 -14.47
CA LYS A 89 -6.25 -4.34 -15.49
C LYS A 89 -6.53 -3.28 -16.54
N GLN A 90 -6.64 -2.00 -16.13
CA GLN A 90 -6.82 -0.92 -17.09
C GLN A 90 -5.58 -0.63 -17.96
N LEU A 91 -4.41 -1.16 -17.59
CA LEU A 91 -3.20 -1.06 -18.40
C LEU A 91 -3.05 -2.17 -19.41
N GLU A 92 -3.49 -3.38 -19.06
CA GLU A 92 -3.42 -4.55 -19.92
C GLU A 92 -4.53 -4.56 -20.99
N SER A 93 -5.61 -3.79 -20.79
CA SER A 93 -6.74 -3.62 -21.70
C SER A 93 -6.57 -2.46 -22.69
#